data_AF-A0A6F8XWS9-F1
#
_entry.id   AF-A0A6F8XWS9-F1
#
_cell.length_a   1.000
_cell.length_b   1.000
_cell.length_c   1.000
_cell.angle_alpha   90.00
_cell.angle_beta   90.00
_cell.angle_gamma   90.00
#
_symmetry.space_group_name_H-M   'P 1'
#
loop_
_entity.id
_entity.type
_entity.pdbx_description
1 polymer ?
#
loop_
_entity_poly.entity_id
_entity_poly.type
_entity_poly.pdbx_seq_one_letter_code
_entity_poly.pdbx_strand_id
1 'polypeptide(L)'
;MSDLVPLTGEPLALDLVNTRPTGVDLLTTPEDLRAWLRLEADRFAQAREFAAVELTDAELAAVRDIRHRTARVLDHARHGTQPPAGDLAALNQAQRTAPAITELTWSGDVVTATHSRTGPAERGWRPGSPRPLPNCSPTRPSARSANARPATA
;
A
#
# COMPACT_ATOMS: atom_id res chain seq x y z
N MET A 1 -2.47 -16.70 -33.52
CA MET A 1 -3.24 -15.77 -32.67
C MET A 1 -2.20 -15.05 -31.82
N SER A 2 -2.24 -13.71 -31.73
CA SER A 2 -1.27 -13.01 -30.87
C SER A 2 -1.55 -13.34 -29.41
N ASP A 3 -0.51 -13.66 -28.65
CA ASP A 3 -0.62 -13.80 -27.20
C ASP A 3 -1.08 -12.47 -26.60
N LEU A 4 -2.22 -12.48 -25.90
CA LEU A 4 -2.84 -11.28 -25.34
C LEU A 4 -2.10 -10.88 -24.05
N VAL A 5 -1.08 -10.04 -24.20
CA VAL A 5 -0.39 -9.42 -23.06
C VAL A 5 -1.27 -8.29 -22.50
N PRO A 6 -1.45 -8.19 -21.16
CA PRO A 6 -2.14 -7.06 -20.55
C PRO A 6 -1.51 -5.72 -20.94
N LEU A 7 -2.36 -4.71 -21.20
CA LEU A 7 -1.89 -3.33 -21.37
C LEU A 7 -1.43 -2.80 -20.00
N THR A 8 -0.21 -2.30 -19.95
CA THR A 8 0.39 -1.64 -18.78
C THR A 8 0.90 -0.25 -19.16
N GLY A 9 0.93 0.67 -18.18
CA GLY A 9 1.42 2.03 -18.39
C GLY A 9 0.45 3.12 -17.93
N GLU A 10 -0.81 2.78 -17.67
CA GLU A 10 -1.81 3.69 -17.11
C GLU A 10 -1.73 3.74 -15.57
N PRO A 11 -2.50 4.57 -14.84
CA PRO A 11 -2.66 4.38 -13.41
C PRO A 11 -3.05 2.93 -13.07
N LEU A 12 -2.41 2.30 -12.08
CA LEU A 12 -2.50 0.86 -11.78
C LEU A 12 -3.94 0.28 -11.69
N ALA A 13 -4.90 1.10 -11.27
CA ALA A 13 -6.32 0.73 -11.24
C ALA A 13 -6.92 0.47 -12.64
N LEU A 14 -6.45 1.19 -13.66
CA LEU A 14 -6.80 0.99 -15.07
C LEU A 14 -6.06 -0.21 -15.65
N ASP A 15 -4.75 -0.33 -15.44
CA ASP A 15 -3.96 -1.50 -15.89
C ASP A 15 -4.56 -2.81 -15.34
N LEU A 16 -4.99 -2.83 -14.07
CA LEU A 16 -5.71 -3.94 -13.47
C LEU A 16 -7.04 -4.24 -14.18
N VAL A 17 -7.84 -3.23 -14.52
CA VAL A 17 -9.10 -3.42 -15.29
C VAL A 17 -8.81 -3.91 -16.72
N ASN A 18 -7.74 -3.43 -17.34
CA ASN A 18 -7.29 -3.81 -18.68
C ASN A 18 -6.82 -5.28 -18.75
N THR A 19 -6.60 -5.97 -17.62
CA THR A 19 -6.44 -7.44 -17.59
C THR A 19 -7.71 -8.22 -17.95
N ARG A 20 -8.85 -7.56 -18.17
CA ARG A 20 -10.08 -8.17 -18.68
C ARG A 20 -10.60 -7.42 -19.92
N PRO A 21 -9.89 -7.51 -21.06
CA PRO A 21 -10.37 -6.94 -22.32
C PRO A 21 -11.66 -7.65 -22.77
N THR A 22 -12.37 -7.05 -23.74
CA THR A 22 -13.68 -7.54 -24.19
C THR A 22 -13.67 -9.03 -24.56
N GLY A 23 -14.35 -9.84 -23.75
CA GLY A 23 -14.51 -11.29 -23.97
C GLY A 23 -13.41 -12.20 -23.42
N VAL A 24 -12.33 -11.67 -22.83
CA VAL A 24 -11.21 -12.47 -22.29
C VAL A 24 -10.86 -12.03 -20.87
N ASP A 25 -10.54 -12.99 -20.01
CA ASP A 25 -9.95 -12.73 -18.70
C ASP A 25 -8.49 -13.19 -18.72
N LEU A 26 -7.55 -12.26 -18.51
CA LEU A 26 -6.11 -12.54 -18.53
C LEU A 26 -5.56 -12.90 -17.15
N LEU A 27 -6.40 -12.93 -16.10
CA LEU A 27 -6.04 -13.40 -14.77
C LEU A 27 -6.84 -14.67 -14.46
N THR A 28 -6.50 -15.78 -15.12
CA THR A 28 -7.19 -17.08 -14.94
C THR A 28 -6.63 -17.90 -13.77
N THR A 29 -5.33 -17.81 -13.52
CA THR A 29 -4.56 -18.56 -12.52
C THR A 29 -3.68 -17.64 -11.64
N PRO A 30 -3.12 -18.13 -10.52
CA PRO A 30 -2.15 -17.37 -9.73
C PRO A 30 -0.84 -17.07 -10.48
N GLU A 31 -0.42 -17.90 -11.45
CA GLU A 31 0.74 -17.60 -12.29
C GLU A 31 0.46 -16.47 -13.27
N ASP A 32 -0.78 -16.32 -13.77
CA ASP A 32 -1.15 -15.16 -14.59
C ASP A 32 -1.07 -13.85 -13.79
N LEU A 33 -1.51 -13.89 -12.53
CA LEU A 33 -1.36 -12.77 -11.60
C LEU A 33 0.12 -12.45 -11.33
N ARG A 34 0.95 -13.48 -11.14
CA ARG A 34 2.40 -13.33 -11.00
C ARG A 34 3.03 -12.73 -12.26
N ALA A 35 2.62 -13.18 -13.44
CA ALA A 35 3.10 -12.66 -14.72
C ALA A 35 2.73 -11.18 -14.90
N TRP A 36 1.49 -10.79 -14.57
CA TRP A 36 1.08 -9.38 -14.58
C TRP A 36 1.86 -8.52 -13.57
N LEU A 37 2.06 -9.01 -12.33
CA LEU A 37 2.88 -8.31 -11.33
C LEU A 37 4.34 -8.11 -11.77
N ARG A 38 4.90 -9.05 -12.56
CA ARG A 38 6.23 -8.88 -13.17
C ARG A 38 6.26 -7.77 -14.22
N LEU A 39 5.17 -7.54 -14.97
CA LEU A 39 5.07 -6.42 -15.92
C LEU A 39 5.02 -5.06 -15.20
N GLU A 40 4.39 -4.99 -14.03
CA GLU A 40 4.32 -3.77 -13.20
C GLU A 40 5.56 -3.52 -12.33
N ALA A 41 6.48 -4.49 -12.23
CA ALA A 41 7.61 -4.49 -11.29
C ALA A 41 8.61 -3.33 -11.46
N ASP A 42 8.68 -2.73 -12.65
CA ASP A 42 9.55 -1.58 -12.93
C ASP A 42 8.89 -0.23 -12.59
N ARG A 43 7.58 -0.24 -12.32
CA ARG A 43 6.76 0.94 -11.97
C ARG A 43 6.37 0.94 -10.50
N PHE A 44 6.15 -0.24 -9.92
CA PHE A 44 5.77 -0.46 -8.53
C PHE A 44 6.73 -1.45 -7.86
N ALA A 45 7.58 -0.95 -6.96
CA ALA A 45 8.57 -1.79 -6.26
C ALA A 45 7.93 -2.97 -5.51
N GLN A 46 6.76 -2.76 -4.90
CA GLN A 46 5.98 -3.80 -4.23
C GLN A 46 5.48 -4.88 -5.19
N ALA A 47 5.23 -4.57 -6.47
CA ALA A 47 4.82 -5.58 -7.45
C ALA A 47 5.94 -6.61 -7.69
N ARG A 48 7.21 -6.19 -7.61
CA ARG A 48 8.37 -7.10 -7.64
C ARG A 48 8.42 -8.00 -6.41
N GLU A 49 8.09 -7.47 -5.23
CA GLU A 49 8.03 -8.23 -3.97
C GLU A 49 6.88 -9.26 -4.01
N PHE A 50 5.68 -8.86 -4.44
CA PHE A 50 4.53 -9.76 -4.59
C PHE A 50 4.72 -10.81 -5.70
N ALA A 51 5.45 -10.48 -6.78
CA ALA A 51 5.80 -11.45 -7.81
C ALA A 51 6.82 -12.52 -7.36
N ALA A 52 7.54 -12.28 -6.25
CA ALA A 52 8.57 -13.18 -5.72
C ALA A 52 8.04 -14.20 -4.69
N VAL A 53 6.80 -14.05 -4.21
CA VAL A 53 6.17 -14.97 -3.25
C VAL A 53 5.25 -15.98 -3.94
N GLU A 54 4.85 -17.01 -3.19
CA GLU A 54 3.82 -17.94 -3.67
C GLU A 54 2.43 -17.30 -3.58
N LEU A 55 1.73 -17.20 -4.72
CA LEU A 55 0.38 -16.65 -4.81
C LEU A 55 -0.61 -17.81 -4.86
N THR A 56 -1.70 -17.72 -4.09
CA THR A 56 -2.75 -18.72 -4.05
C THR A 56 -4.00 -18.25 -4.79
N ASP A 57 -4.98 -19.13 -4.92
CA ASP A 57 -6.31 -18.77 -5.45
C ASP A 57 -7.02 -17.71 -4.59
N ALA A 58 -6.64 -17.54 -3.30
CA ALA A 58 -7.20 -16.52 -2.43
C ALA A 58 -6.73 -15.11 -2.81
N GLU A 59 -5.43 -14.90 -3.06
CA GLU A 59 -4.92 -13.62 -3.58
C GLU A 59 -5.52 -13.32 -4.96
N LEU A 60 -5.61 -14.32 -5.84
CA LEU A 60 -6.24 -14.17 -7.15
C LEU A 60 -7.72 -13.77 -7.04
N ALA A 61 -8.49 -14.39 -6.15
CA ALA A 61 -9.88 -14.05 -5.90
C ALA A 61 -10.03 -12.61 -5.37
N ALA A 62 -9.17 -12.19 -4.43
CA ALA A 62 -9.16 -10.84 -3.90
C ALA A 62 -8.85 -9.78 -4.98
N VAL A 63 -7.82 -10.01 -5.81
CA VAL A 63 -7.47 -9.11 -6.93
C VAL A 63 -8.60 -9.04 -7.96
N ARG A 64 -9.28 -10.15 -8.27
CA ARG A 64 -10.44 -10.19 -9.17
C ARG A 64 -11.64 -9.42 -8.62
N ASP A 65 -11.94 -9.51 -7.32
CA ASP A 65 -13.02 -8.74 -6.68
C ASP A 65 -12.72 -7.23 -6.73
N ILE A 66 -11.49 -6.83 -6.39
CA ILE A 66 -11.03 -5.44 -6.53
C ILE A 66 -11.19 -4.97 -7.98
N ARG A 67 -10.70 -5.74 -8.97
CA ARG A 67 -10.85 -5.42 -10.40
C ARG A 67 -12.30 -5.22 -10.81
N HIS A 68 -13.21 -6.08 -10.34
CA HIS A 68 -14.64 -5.97 -10.67
C HIS A 68 -15.27 -4.70 -10.07
N ARG A 69 -14.98 -4.38 -8.80
CA ARG A 69 -15.45 -3.15 -8.15
C ARG A 69 -14.90 -1.90 -8.82
N THR A 70 -13.60 -1.88 -9.11
CA THR A 70 -12.94 -0.78 -9.83
C THR A 70 -13.56 -0.56 -11.21
N ALA A 71 -13.83 -1.62 -11.98
CA ALA A 71 -14.51 -1.51 -13.27
C ALA A 71 -15.90 -0.86 -13.15
N ARG A 72 -16.72 -1.27 -12.17
CA ARG A 72 -18.04 -0.65 -11.92
C ARG A 72 -17.93 0.81 -11.50
N VAL A 73 -17.03 1.13 -10.56
CA VAL A 73 -16.83 2.53 -10.09
C VAL A 73 -16.34 3.44 -11.22
N LEU A 74 -15.44 2.95 -12.08
CA LEU A 74 -14.96 3.68 -13.25
C LEU A 74 -16.05 3.89 -14.30
N ASP A 75 -16.90 2.89 -14.54
CA ASP A 75 -18.04 3.02 -15.44
C ASP A 75 -19.02 4.09 -14.97
N HIS A 76 -19.40 4.06 -13.68
CA HIS A 76 -20.25 5.08 -13.07
C HIS A 76 -19.63 6.49 -13.15
N ALA A 77 -18.34 6.62 -12.83
CA ALA A 77 -17.60 7.88 -12.91
C ALA A 77 -17.50 8.44 -14.34
N ARG A 78 -17.27 7.58 -15.35
CA ARG A 78 -17.26 7.97 -16.78
C ARG A 78 -18.60 8.53 -17.24
N HIS A 79 -19.70 8.06 -16.67
CA HIS A 79 -21.05 8.52 -16.97
C HIS A 79 -21.54 9.67 -16.05
N GLY A 80 -20.71 10.16 -15.12
CA GLY A 80 -21.12 11.21 -14.17
C GLY A 80 -22.22 10.76 -13.19
N THR A 81 -22.30 9.47 -12.90
CA THR A 81 -23.33 8.88 -12.03
C THR A 81 -22.74 8.40 -10.72
N GLN A 82 -23.53 8.41 -9.65
CA GLN A 82 -23.10 7.94 -8.33
C GLN A 82 -22.77 6.44 -8.36
N PRO A 83 -21.54 6.02 -8.00
CA PRO A 83 -21.20 4.61 -7.91
C PRO A 83 -21.93 3.87 -6.76
N PRO A 84 -22.05 2.52 -6.82
CA PRO A 84 -22.62 1.73 -5.74
C PRO A 84 -21.85 1.97 -4.43
N ALA A 85 -22.55 2.40 -3.38
CA ALA A 85 -21.93 2.76 -2.10
C ALA A 85 -21.13 1.60 -1.48
N GLY A 86 -21.60 0.36 -1.65
CA GLY A 86 -20.88 -0.84 -1.20
C GLY A 86 -19.54 -1.09 -1.91
N ASP A 87 -19.38 -0.62 -3.16
CA ASP A 87 -18.13 -0.77 -3.89
C ASP A 87 -17.09 0.26 -3.47
N LEU A 88 -17.49 1.54 -3.33
CA LEU A 88 -16.63 2.57 -2.76
C LEU A 88 -16.20 2.19 -1.33
N ALA A 89 -17.12 1.71 -0.50
CA ALA A 89 -16.82 1.25 0.85
C ALA A 89 -15.83 0.08 0.88
N ALA A 90 -15.99 -0.92 0.00
CA ALA A 90 -15.08 -2.06 -0.10
C ALA A 90 -13.69 -1.67 -0.63
N LEU A 91 -13.60 -0.80 -1.64
CA LEU A 91 -12.33 -0.28 -2.16
C LEU A 91 -11.59 0.55 -1.10
N ASN A 92 -12.29 1.43 -0.38
CA ASN A 92 -11.70 2.17 0.73
C ASN A 92 -11.24 1.23 1.85
N GLN A 93 -11.98 0.15 2.14
CA GLN A 93 -11.57 -0.82 3.14
C GLN A 93 -10.29 -1.59 2.71
N ALA A 94 -10.15 -1.93 1.43
CA ALA A 94 -8.94 -2.51 0.87
C ALA A 94 -7.74 -1.53 0.87
N GLN A 95 -7.98 -0.22 0.81
CA GLN A 95 -6.93 0.80 0.96
C GLN A 95 -6.54 1.05 2.42
N ARG A 96 -7.46 0.93 3.38
CA ARG A 96 -7.18 1.09 4.82
C ARG A 96 -6.32 -0.01 5.43
N THR A 97 -6.20 -1.17 4.78
CA THR A 97 -5.24 -2.21 5.19
C THR A 97 -3.82 -1.95 4.69
N ALA A 98 -3.61 -0.93 3.85
CA ALA A 98 -2.29 -0.52 3.37
C ALA A 98 -1.65 0.58 4.28
N PRO A 99 -0.31 0.68 4.37
CA PRO A 99 0.37 1.70 5.19
C PRO A 99 0.16 3.16 4.76
N ALA A 100 -0.33 3.38 3.54
CA ALA A 100 -0.73 4.69 3.03
C ALA A 100 -2.19 4.61 2.60
N ILE A 101 -3.06 5.37 3.26
CA ILE A 101 -4.50 5.28 3.10
C ILE A 101 -4.94 6.36 2.12
N THR A 102 -5.33 5.95 0.92
CA THR A 102 -6.21 6.77 0.08
C THR A 102 -7.66 6.50 0.51
N GLU A 103 -8.52 7.51 0.40
CA GLU A 103 -9.96 7.37 0.61
C GLU A 103 -10.72 8.04 -0.53
N LEU A 104 -11.60 7.28 -1.17
CA LEU A 104 -12.43 7.69 -2.29
C LEU A 104 -13.81 8.13 -1.81
N THR A 105 -14.27 9.29 -2.27
CA THR A 105 -15.59 9.85 -1.95
C THR A 105 -16.26 10.39 -3.22
N TRP A 106 -17.59 10.42 -3.25
CA TRP A 106 -18.35 11.07 -4.31
C TRP A 106 -18.70 12.51 -3.90
N SER A 107 -18.31 13.51 -4.71
CA SER A 107 -18.59 14.94 -4.43
C SER A 107 -20.00 15.39 -4.83
N GLY A 108 -20.71 14.56 -5.61
CA GLY A 108 -21.97 14.90 -6.28
C GLY A 108 -21.91 14.73 -7.79
N ASP A 109 -20.71 14.93 -8.36
CA ASP A 109 -20.41 14.96 -9.79
C ASP A 109 -19.15 14.15 -10.19
N VAL A 110 -18.19 13.99 -9.28
CA VAL A 110 -16.93 13.26 -9.52
C VAL A 110 -16.50 12.41 -8.33
N VAL A 111 -15.70 11.37 -8.59
CA VAL A 111 -15.00 10.63 -7.53
C VAL A 111 -13.73 11.39 -7.15
N THR A 112 -13.65 11.86 -5.91
CA THR A 112 -12.48 12.54 -5.34
C THR A 112 -11.66 11.59 -4.47
N ALA A 113 -10.35 11.82 -4.37
CA ALA A 113 -9.44 10.99 -3.57
C ALA A 113 -8.68 11.82 -2.52
N THR A 114 -8.81 11.48 -1.25
CA THR A 114 -8.08 12.10 -0.13
C THR A 114 -6.95 11.18 0.31
N HIS A 115 -5.73 11.70 0.45
CA HIS A 115 -4.58 10.92 0.94
C HIS A 115 -4.32 11.19 2.43
N SER A 116 -4.11 10.12 3.19
CA SER A 116 -3.67 10.16 4.59
C SER A 116 -2.62 9.08 4.87
N ARG A 117 -1.86 9.22 5.95
CA ARG A 117 -0.91 8.20 6.42
C ARG A 117 -1.10 7.97 7.91
N THR A 118 -1.25 6.71 8.30
CA THR A 118 -1.23 6.26 9.70
C THR A 118 0.21 6.07 10.18
N GLY A 119 0.98 7.15 10.13
CA GLY A 119 2.34 7.23 10.66
C GLY A 119 2.61 8.60 11.24
N PRO A 120 3.63 8.76 12.12
CA PRO A 120 4.03 10.08 12.59
C PRO A 120 4.34 10.96 11.37
N ALA A 121 3.72 12.13 11.28
CA ALA A 121 4.18 13.14 10.35
C ALA A 121 5.62 13.48 10.75
N GLU A 122 6.60 13.06 9.95
CA GLU A 122 7.98 13.50 10.11
C GLU A 122 7.95 15.02 10.09
N ARG A 123 8.27 15.64 11.24
CA ARG A 123 8.12 17.08 11.44
C ARG A 123 8.84 17.79 10.32
N GLY A 124 8.05 18.44 9.45
CA GLY A 124 8.50 18.89 8.14
C GLY A 124 9.85 19.58 8.22
N TRP A 125 10.81 19.09 7.43
CA TRP A 125 12.16 19.62 7.35
C TRP A 125 12.12 21.14 7.21
N ARG A 126 12.57 21.84 8.26
CA ARG A 126 12.86 23.28 8.20
C ARG A 126 14.35 23.43 7.91
N PRO A 127 14.75 24.06 6.80
CA PRO A 127 16.15 24.41 6.60
C PRO A 127 16.61 25.31 7.75
N GLY A 128 17.65 24.90 8.47
CA GLY A 128 18.21 25.62 9.62
C GLY A 128 17.92 25.02 11.01
N SER A 129 17.11 23.97 11.15
CA SER A 129 16.98 23.27 12.44
C SER A 129 18.26 22.49 12.78
N PRO A 130 18.94 22.74 13.92
CA PRO A 130 20.15 22.00 14.28
C PRO A 130 19.82 20.53 14.56
N ARG A 131 20.64 19.62 14.03
CA ARG A 131 20.55 18.19 14.37
C ARG A 131 20.84 18.02 15.86
N PRO A 132 20.04 17.26 16.64
CA PRO A 132 20.44 16.86 17.97
C PRO A 132 21.67 15.95 17.86
N LEU A 133 22.74 16.30 18.57
CA LEU A 133 23.95 15.48 18.66
C LEU A 133 23.65 14.18 19.41
N PRO A 134 24.34 13.07 19.08
CA PRO A 134 24.19 11.81 19.81
C PRO A 134 24.59 12.02 21.28
N ASN A 135 23.73 11.55 22.19
CA ASN A 135 23.82 11.82 23.61
C ASN A 135 25.02 11.12 24.26
N CYS A 136 26.14 11.81 24.37
CA CYS A 136 27.29 11.37 25.16
C CYS A 136 27.04 11.64 26.65
N SER A 137 26.42 10.68 27.34
CA SER A 137 26.26 10.74 28.80
C SER A 137 27.63 10.77 29.50
N PRO A 138 27.96 11.80 30.29
CA PRO A 138 29.23 11.84 31.02
C PRO A 138 29.17 10.95 32.26
N THR A 139 30.17 10.07 32.39
CA THR A 139 30.42 9.25 33.57
C THR A 139 30.63 10.15 34.80
N ARG A 140 29.82 9.99 35.86
CA ARG A 140 30.03 10.68 37.14
C ARG A 140 30.96 9.85 38.05
N PRO A 141 31.95 10.44 38.74
CA PRO A 141 33.01 9.67 39.40
C PRO A 141 32.59 9.06 40.74
N SER A 142 33.29 7.98 41.10
CA SER A 142 33.14 7.26 42.36
C SER A 142 33.66 8.08 43.55
N ALA A 143 32.88 8.11 44.64
CA ALA A 143 33.34 8.56 45.96
C ALA A 143 33.52 7.33 46.88
N ARG A 144 34.68 7.27 47.53
CA ARG A 144 35.23 6.09 48.23
C ARG A 144 35.11 6.26 49.75
N SER A 145 34.58 5.26 50.44
CA SER A 145 34.83 5.05 51.88
C SER A 145 34.93 3.56 52.24
N ALA A 146 36.14 3.13 52.58
CA ALA A 146 36.34 2.10 53.63
C ALA A 146 36.10 2.79 55.00
N ASN A 147 35.94 2.18 56.17
CA ASN A 147 36.17 0.81 56.68
C ASN A 147 35.25 0.64 57.94
N ALA A 148 35.06 -0.50 58.63
CA ALA A 148 35.66 -1.84 58.57
C ALA A 148 34.67 -2.92 59.11
N ARG A 149 35.15 -4.14 59.30
CA ARG A 149 34.57 -5.23 60.13
C ARG A 149 35.09 -5.12 61.60
N PRO A 150 34.44 -5.74 62.60
CA PRO A 150 34.69 -7.15 62.93
C PRO A 150 33.43 -7.97 63.29
N ALA A 151 33.63 -9.27 63.50
CA ALA A 151 32.61 -10.23 63.90
C ALA A 151 33.06 -11.00 65.15
N THR A 152 32.13 -11.21 66.10
CA THR A 152 32.07 -12.20 67.21
C THR A 152 30.83 -11.82 68.05
N ALA A 153 30.07 -12.73 68.64
CA ALA A 153 30.06 -14.19 68.60
C ALA A 153 28.62 -14.70 68.74
#